data_AF-A0A7C1KDV8-F1
#
_entry.id   AF-A0A7C1KDV8-F1
#
_cell.length_a   1.000
_cell.length_b   1.000
_cell.length_c   1.000
_cell.angle_alpha   90.00
_cell.angle_beta   90.00
_cell.angle_gamma   90.00
#
_symmetry.space_group_name_H-M   'P 1'
#
loop_
_entity.id
_entity.type
_entity.pdbx_description
1 polymer ?
#
loop_
_entity_poly.entity_id
_entity_poly.type
_entity_poly.pdbx_seq_one_letter_code
_entity_poly.pdbx_strand_id
1 'polypeptide(L)'
;MELEDYLAVPYVLAFETVQLPDGRWVRRAEYPELPGCYADAESAVEALDRLEVEQVRYLQERLARGEPIPVPRPPLPGRALGAQRLAFARWLVKEGKLSEQLAES
;
A
#
# COMPACT_ATOMS: atom_id res chain seq x y z
N MET A 1 -0.26 16.47 3.58
CA MET A 1 -0.57 15.04 3.45
C MET A 1 0.74 14.33 3.61
N GLU A 2 0.81 13.44 4.57
CA GLU A 2 1.98 12.61 4.82
C GLU A 2 1.92 11.35 3.94
N LEU A 3 2.99 10.56 3.92
CA LEU A 3 3.08 9.34 3.12
C LEU A 3 1.89 8.38 3.40
N GLU A 4 1.51 8.26 4.66
CA GLU A 4 0.41 7.42 5.13
C GLU A 4 -0.94 7.82 4.51
N ASP A 5 -1.17 9.13 4.31
CA ASP A 5 -2.39 9.62 3.68
C ASP A 5 -2.45 9.18 2.20
N TYR A 6 -1.31 9.22 1.50
CA TYR A 6 -1.24 8.81 0.10
C TYR A 6 -1.33 7.29 -0.08
N LEU A 7 -0.76 6.50 0.84
CA LEU A 7 -0.90 5.05 0.83
C LEU A 7 -2.35 4.59 1.11
N ALA A 8 -3.13 5.42 1.80
CA ALA A 8 -4.54 5.15 2.04
C ALA A 8 -5.44 5.53 0.84
N VAL A 9 -4.92 6.18 -0.20
CA VAL A 9 -5.67 6.47 -1.43
C VAL A 9 -5.95 5.15 -2.17
N PRO A 10 -7.22 4.81 -2.45
CA PRO A 10 -7.56 3.52 -3.05
C PRO A 10 -7.32 3.55 -4.57
N TYR A 11 -6.07 3.47 -5.01
CA TYR A 11 -5.70 3.43 -6.43
C TYR A 11 -6.22 2.18 -7.15
N VAL A 12 -6.50 2.29 -8.46
CA VAL A 12 -6.91 1.13 -9.28
C VAL A 12 -5.71 0.21 -9.48
N LEU A 13 -5.82 -1.04 -9.04
CA LEU A 13 -4.88 -2.10 -9.37
C LEU A 13 -5.27 -2.73 -10.70
N ALA A 14 -4.34 -2.73 -11.66
CA ALA A 14 -4.49 -3.42 -12.94
C ALA A 14 -3.47 -4.55 -13.07
N PHE A 15 -3.88 -5.64 -13.71
CA PHE A 15 -3.00 -6.73 -14.12
C PHE A 15 -3.11 -7.00 -15.61
N GLU A 16 -1.97 -7.20 -16.24
CA GLU A 16 -1.90 -7.65 -17.63
C GLU A 16 -0.79 -8.69 -17.80
N THR A 17 -0.93 -9.51 -18.85
CA THR A 17 0.13 -10.44 -19.27
C THR A 17 0.90 -9.79 -20.40
N VAL A 18 2.19 -9.54 -20.20
CA VAL A 18 3.04 -8.81 -21.15
C VAL A 18 4.22 -9.66 -21.58
N GLN A 19 4.65 -9.48 -22.82
CA GLN A 19 5.87 -10.08 -23.33
C GLN A 19 7.03 -9.10 -23.15
N LEU A 20 8.08 -9.55 -22.45
CA LEU A 20 9.32 -8.82 -22.29
C LEU A 20 10.16 -8.83 -23.59
N PRO A 21 11.13 -7.92 -23.75
CA PRO A 21 11.99 -7.88 -24.94
C PRO A 21 12.79 -9.16 -25.19
N ASP A 22 13.04 -9.96 -24.15
CA ASP A 22 13.72 -11.26 -24.23
C ASP A 22 12.77 -12.40 -24.66
N GLY A 23 11.51 -12.09 -24.94
CA GLY A 23 10.47 -13.03 -25.36
C GLY A 23 9.74 -13.73 -24.22
N ARG A 24 10.13 -13.54 -22.95
CA ARG A 24 9.44 -14.14 -21.80
C ARG A 24 8.10 -13.44 -21.55
N TRP A 25 7.12 -14.22 -21.11
CA TRP A 25 5.81 -13.71 -20.71
C TRP A 25 5.74 -13.59 -19.20
N VAL A 26 5.35 -12.41 -18.71
CA VAL A 26 5.24 -12.09 -17.29
C VAL A 26 3.89 -11.46 -16.99
N ARG A 27 3.54 -11.42 -15.71
CA ARG A 27 2.41 -10.64 -15.20
C ARG A 27 2.95 -9.28 -14.80
N ARG A 28 2.35 -8.22 -15.33
CA ARG A 28 2.58 -6.85 -14.91
C ARG A 28 1.45 -6.44 -13.99
N ALA A 29 1.80 -5.94 -12.81
CA ALA A 29 0.90 -5.23 -11.92
C ALA A 29 1.22 -3.74 -12.01
N GLU A 30 0.20 -2.88 -12.06
CA GLU A 30 0.40 -1.43 -12.04
C GLU A 30 -0.72 -0.69 -11.31
N TYR A 31 -0.39 0.54 -10.90
CA TYR A 31 -1.38 1.56 -10.55
C TYR A 31 -1.43 2.58 -11.69
N PRO A 32 -2.40 2.50 -12.64
CA PRO A 32 -2.43 3.39 -13.80
C PRO A 32 -2.55 4.88 -13.45
N GLU A 33 -3.12 5.16 -12.28
CA GLU A 33 -3.23 6.50 -11.71
C GLU A 33 -1.88 7.04 -11.18
N LEU A 34 -0.84 6.21 -11.10
CA LEU A 34 0.54 6.54 -10.71
C LEU A 34 1.50 6.22 -11.88
N PRO A 35 1.67 7.12 -12.87
CA PRO A 35 2.42 6.82 -14.09
C PRO A 35 3.85 6.33 -13.82
N GLY A 36 4.19 5.16 -14.34
CA GLY A 36 5.50 4.52 -14.14
C GLY A 36 5.61 3.67 -12.87
N CYS A 37 4.56 3.57 -12.06
CA CYS A 37 4.48 2.66 -10.92
C CYS A 37 3.93 1.30 -11.37
N TYR A 38 4.82 0.42 -11.80
CA TYR A 38 4.50 -0.94 -12.20
C TYR A 38 5.58 -1.93 -11.75
N ALA A 39 5.22 -3.21 -11.69
CA ALA A 39 6.15 -4.29 -11.44
C ALA A 39 5.82 -5.54 -12.27
N ASP A 40 6.87 -6.22 -12.72
CA ASP A 40 6.77 -7.44 -13.52
C ASP A 40 7.25 -8.65 -12.71
N ALA A 41 6.52 -9.76 -12.80
CA ALA A 41 6.94 -11.05 -12.24
C ALA A 41 6.33 -12.25 -12.97
N GLU A 42 6.89 -13.44 -12.73
CA GLU A 42 6.31 -14.68 -13.26
C GLU A 42 5.02 -15.07 -12.57
N SER A 43 4.68 -14.52 -11.41
CA SER A 43 3.42 -14.75 -10.70
C SER A 43 2.66 -13.45 -10.53
N ALA A 44 1.33 -13.50 -10.56
CA ALA A 44 0.50 -12.32 -10.29
C ALA A 44 0.68 -11.83 -8.84
N VAL A 45 0.80 -12.77 -7.89
CA VAL A 45 1.04 -12.43 -6.47
C VAL A 45 2.40 -11.76 -6.30
N GLU A 46 3.44 -12.32 -6.92
CA GLU A 46 4.78 -11.73 -6.85
C GLU A 46 4.85 -10.36 -7.52
N ALA A 47 4.11 -10.16 -8.62
CA ALA A 47 4.02 -8.85 -9.27
C ALA A 47 3.34 -7.82 -8.35
N LEU A 48 2.31 -8.24 -7.60
CA LEU A 48 1.66 -7.38 -6.61
C LEU A 48 2.61 -7.03 -5.46
N ASP A 49 3.28 -8.01 -4.87
CA ASP A 49 4.23 -7.80 -3.76
C ASP A 49 5.31 -6.78 -4.16
N ARG A 50 5.82 -6.90 -5.39
CA ARG A 50 6.79 -5.94 -5.94
C ARG A 50 6.17 -4.57 -6.21
N LEU A 51 4.93 -4.52 -6.71
CA LEU A 51 4.22 -3.27 -6.97
C LEU A 51 3.99 -2.47 -5.68
N GLU A 52 3.69 -3.13 -4.56
CA GLU A 52 3.50 -2.44 -3.27
C GLU A 52 4.79 -1.76 -2.79
N VAL A 53 5.95 -2.41 -2.97
CA VAL A 53 7.25 -1.79 -2.72
C VAL A 53 7.50 -0.59 -3.64
N GLU A 54 7.18 -0.75 -4.93
CA GLU A 54 7.31 0.30 -5.93
C GLU A 54 6.39 1.50 -5.67
N GLN A 55 5.19 1.27 -5.16
CA GLN A 55 4.25 2.32 -4.75
C GLN A 55 4.85 3.18 -3.63
N VAL A 56 5.39 2.55 -2.58
CA VAL A 56 6.02 3.29 -1.47
C VAL A 56 7.18 4.14 -1.98
N ARG A 57 8.06 3.55 -2.81
CA ARG A 57 9.19 4.27 -3.41
C ARG A 57 8.73 5.47 -4.23
N TYR A 58 7.78 5.25 -5.15
CA TYR A 58 7.22 6.29 -6.02
C TYR A 58 6.66 7.47 -5.22
N LEU A 59 5.86 7.19 -4.19
CA LEU A 59 5.23 8.23 -3.35
C LEU A 59 6.28 8.99 -2.52
N GLN A 60 7.24 8.28 -1.92
CA GLN A 60 8.32 8.90 -1.14
C GLN A 60 9.17 9.83 -2.00
N GLU A 61 9.56 9.39 -3.20
CA GLU A 61 10.36 10.20 -4.13
C GLU A 61 9.65 11.49 -4.54
N ARG A 62 8.36 11.41 -4.88
CA ARG A 62 7.56 12.59 -5.24
C ARG A 62 7.38 13.55 -4.08
N LEU A 63 7.13 13.03 -2.87
CA LEU A 63 7.04 13.84 -1.67
C LEU A 63 8.34 14.58 -1.39
N ALA A 64 9.48 13.90 -1.48
CA ALA A 64 10.79 14.49 -1.26
C ALA A 64 11.10 15.62 -2.27
N ARG A 65 10.58 15.52 -3.50
CA ARG A 65 10.74 16.55 -4.55
C ARG A 65 9.66 17.63 -4.53
N GLY A 66 8.62 17.49 -3.71
CA GLY A 66 7.45 18.38 -3.73
C GLY A 66 6.62 18.26 -5.02
N GLU A 67 6.71 17.13 -5.73
CA GLU A 67 5.93 16.86 -6.93
C GLU A 67 4.48 16.49 -6.57
N PRO A 68 3.49 16.86 -7.39
CA PRO A 68 2.11 16.47 -7.14
C PRO A 68 1.92 14.96 -7.26
N ILE A 69 1.12 14.41 -6.36
CA ILE A 69 0.68 13.01 -6.37
C ILE A 69 -0.82 12.99 -6.67
N PRO A 70 -1.28 12.19 -7.66
CA PRO A 70 -2.70 12.05 -7.97
C PRO A 70 -3.51 11.52 -6.78
N VAL A 71 -4.65 12.14 -6.49
CA VAL A 71 -5.59 11.70 -5.45
C VAL A 71 -6.99 11.57 -6.08
N PRO A 72 -7.22 10.52 -6.92
CA PRO A 72 -8.46 10.35 -7.68
C PRO A 72 -9.65 10.01 -6.78
N ARG A 73 -9.38 9.48 -5.59
CA ARG A 73 -10.36 9.15 -4.55
C ARG A 73 -9.81 9.61 -3.20
N PRO A 74 -10.67 10.04 -2.27
CA PRO A 74 -10.23 10.36 -0.92
C PRO A 74 -9.50 9.17 -0.27
N PRO A 75 -8.44 9.41 0.53
CA PRO A 75 -7.85 8.37 1.35
C PRO A 75 -8.92 7.65 2.16
N LEU A 76 -8.82 6.32 2.22
CA LEU A 76 -9.65 5.54 3.13
C LEU A 76 -9.37 6.02 4.55
N PRO A 77 -10.41 6.19 5.39
CA PRO A 77 -10.19 6.48 6.80
C PRO A 77 -9.31 5.35 7.34
N GLY A 78 -8.12 5.72 7.83
CA GLY A 78 -7.09 4.74 8.14
C GLY A 78 -7.62 3.65 9.06
N ARG A 79 -7.00 2.46 8.98
CA ARG A 79 -7.04 1.44 10.05
C ARG A 79 -6.33 1.95 11.32
N ALA A 80 -6.33 3.26 11.60
CA ALA A 80 -6.31 3.70 12.97
C ALA A 80 -7.44 2.93 13.64
N LEU A 81 -7.15 2.20 14.71
CA LEU A 81 -8.19 1.71 15.60
C LEU A 81 -9.14 2.90 15.80
N GLY A 82 -10.32 2.87 15.18
CA GLY A 82 -11.27 3.97 15.34
C GLY A 82 -11.38 4.25 16.83
N ALA A 83 -11.60 5.50 17.24
CA ALA A 83 -11.51 5.89 18.67
C ALA A 83 -12.18 4.86 19.62
N GLN A 84 -13.28 4.26 19.14
CA GLN A 84 -14.01 3.16 19.76
C GLN A 84 -13.23 1.84 19.93
N ARG A 85 -12.49 1.38 18.91
CA ARG A 85 -11.66 0.16 18.94
C ARG A 85 -10.37 0.35 19.76
N LEU A 86 -9.81 1.56 19.78
CA LEU A 86 -8.67 1.89 20.65
C LEU A 86 -9.10 2.02 22.12
N ALA A 87 -10.28 2.60 22.38
CA ALA A 87 -10.90 2.59 23.69
C ALA A 87 -11.19 1.15 24.16
N PHE A 88 -11.66 0.29 23.26
CA PHE A 88 -11.87 -1.12 23.55
C PHE A 88 -10.56 -1.88 23.82
N ALA A 89 -9.51 -1.66 23.04
CA ALA A 89 -8.19 -2.25 23.30
C ALA A 89 -7.62 -1.80 24.66
N ARG A 90 -7.71 -0.50 24.98
CA ARG A 90 -7.35 0.04 26.31
C ARG A 90 -8.17 -0.56 27.44
N TRP A 91 -9.47 -0.75 27.22
CA TRP A 91 -10.34 -1.42 28.17
C TRP A 91 -9.93 -2.89 28.37
N LEU A 92 -9.63 -3.64 27.31
CA LEU A 92 -9.17 -5.04 27.42
C LEU A 92 -7.87 -5.17 28.21
N VAL A 93 -6.92 -4.25 28.01
CA VAL A 93 -5.69 -4.20 28.81
C VAL A 93 -6.00 -3.89 30.28
N LYS A 94 -6.87 -2.91 30.56
CA LYS A 94 -7.29 -2.58 31.93
C LYS A 94 -7.98 -3.74 32.65
N GLU A 95 -8.78 -4.54 31.93
CA GLU A 95 -9.48 -5.70 32.47
C GLU A 95 -8.61 -6.97 32.53
N GLY A 96 -7.31 -6.89 32.18
CA GLY A 96 -6.39 -8.02 32.18
C GLY A 96 -6.71 -9.09 31.14
N LYS A 97 -7.49 -8.74 30.11
CA LYS A 97 -7.93 -9.66 29.04
C LYS A 97 -6.98 -9.72 27.84
N LEU A 98 -5.96 -8.85 27.82
CA LEU A 98 -4.80 -8.96 26.93
C LEU A 98 -3.52 -8.88 27.78
N SER A 99 -2.58 -9.79 27.56
CA SER A 99 -1.20 -9.67 28.04
C SER A 99 -0.33 -8.99 26.97
N GLU A 100 0.67 -8.21 27.41
CA GLU A 100 1.51 -7.31 26.60
C GLU A 100 2.41 -7.97 25.52
N GLN A 101 2.33 -9.28 25.27
CA GLN A 101 3.33 -10.00 24.46
C GLN A 101 3.12 -9.97 22.93
N LEU A 102 2.55 -8.92 22.35
CA LEU A 102 2.49 -8.76 20.88
C LEU A 102 3.06 -7.42 20.38
N ALA A 103 3.94 -6.79 21.16
CA ALA A 103 4.64 -5.57 20.72
C ALA A 103 5.90 -5.84 19.87
N GLU A 104 6.34 -7.08 19.69
CA GLU A 104 7.49 -7.42 18.84
C GLU A 104 7.24 -8.74 18.10
N SER A 105 6.66 -8.67 16.90
CA SER A 105 6.67 -9.74 15.87
C SER A 105 6.38 -9.12 14.52
#